data_AF-A0A7J4U6W3-F1
#
_entry.id   AF-A0A7J4U6W3-F1
#
_cell.length_a   1.000
_cell.length_b   1.000
_cell.length_c   1.000
_cell.angle_alpha   90.00
_cell.angle_beta   90.00
_cell.angle_gamma   90.00
#
_symmetry.space_group_name_H-M   'P 1'
#
loop_
_entity.id
_entity.type
_entity.pdbx_description
1 polymer ?
#
loop_
_entity_poly.entity_id
_entity_poly.type
_entity_poly.pdbx_seq_one_letter_code
_entity_poly.pdbx_strand_id
1 'polypeptide(L)'
;GQNNSSYHRGDSWFFINNLAAVAMHHLNKEKYYSYIVKILNASTEDILYSGFIGYASELSSALEFSPGGCFCQTWSIATYIELIHEMFL
;
A
#
# COMPACT_ATOMS: atom_id res chain seq x y z
N GLY A 1 -2.10 -0.65 18.68
CA GLY A 1 -3.44 -0.82 18.09
C GLY A 1 -4.46 -0.61 19.16
N GLN A 2 -5.09 0.57 19.23
CA GLN A 2 -5.93 0.96 20.38
C GLN A 2 -7.42 1.11 20.09
N ASN A 3 -7.91 0.81 18.88
CA ASN A 3 -9.32 0.51 18.69
C ASN A 3 -9.54 -0.26 17.38
N ASN A 4 -10.19 -1.43 17.43
CA ASN A 4 -10.41 -2.31 16.27
C ASN A 4 -11.62 -1.87 15.41
N SER A 5 -12.12 -0.66 15.63
CA SER A 5 -13.37 -0.14 15.04
C SER A 5 -13.24 0.11 13.53
N SER A 6 -12.04 0.47 13.05
CA SER A 6 -11.75 0.79 11.63
C SER A 6 -10.84 -0.22 10.93
N TYR A 7 -10.25 -1.19 11.63
CA TYR A 7 -9.24 -2.12 11.08
C TYR A 7 -9.69 -2.83 9.80
N HIS A 8 -10.98 -3.15 9.65
CA HIS A 8 -11.58 -3.62 8.39
C HIS A 8 -12.72 -2.74 7.89
N ARG A 9 -12.83 -1.50 8.40
CA ARG A 9 -13.97 -0.59 8.17
C ARG A 9 -13.56 0.86 7.89
N GLY A 10 -12.29 1.12 7.62
CA GLY A 10 -11.80 2.47 7.36
C GLY A 10 -10.28 2.58 7.24
N ASP A 11 -9.53 1.65 7.81
CA ASP A 11 -8.07 1.62 7.67
C ASP A 11 -7.69 1.13 6.28
N SER A 12 -6.68 1.78 5.69
CA SER A 12 -6.19 1.50 4.35
C SER A 12 -5.09 0.45 4.42
N TRP A 13 -5.32 -0.71 3.83
CA TRP A 13 -4.35 -1.81 3.87
C TRP A 13 -3.39 -1.71 2.70
N PHE A 14 -2.09 -1.60 2.99
CA PHE A 14 -1.07 -1.47 1.94
C PHE A 14 -1.11 -2.65 0.96
N PHE A 15 -1.22 -3.89 1.45
CA PHE A 15 -1.27 -5.05 0.55
C PHE A 15 -2.49 -5.06 -0.39
N ILE A 16 -3.66 -4.66 0.11
CA ILE A 16 -4.89 -4.60 -0.70
C ILE A 16 -4.76 -3.50 -1.75
N ASN A 17 -4.22 -2.35 -1.35
CA ASN A 17 -4.00 -1.23 -2.27
C ASN A 17 -3.02 -1.63 -3.39
N ASN A 18 -1.89 -2.23 -3.04
CA ASN A 18 -0.89 -2.68 -4.00
C ASN A 18 -1.50 -3.70 -4.98
N LEU A 19 -2.26 -4.69 -4.49
CA LEU A 19 -2.94 -5.66 -5.34
C LEU A 19 -3.99 -4.99 -6.25
N ALA A 20 -4.72 -4.00 -5.74
CA ALA A 20 -5.66 -3.23 -6.56
C ALA A 20 -4.94 -2.44 -7.67
N ALA A 21 -3.76 -1.89 -7.39
CA ALA A 21 -2.94 -1.22 -8.39
C ALA A 21 -2.46 -2.19 -9.49
N VAL A 22 -1.99 -3.38 -9.11
CA VAL A 22 -1.64 -4.46 -10.06
C VAL A 22 -2.86 -4.83 -10.93
N ALA A 23 -4.02 -5.07 -10.31
CA ALA A 23 -5.24 -5.40 -11.04
C ALA A 23 -5.68 -4.28 -11.99
N MET A 24 -5.57 -3.01 -11.57
CA MET A 24 -5.84 -1.85 -12.42
C MET A 24 -4.85 -1.73 -13.58
N HIS A 25 -3.58 -2.04 -13.35
CA HIS A 25 -2.54 -2.06 -14.37
C HIS A 25 -2.88 -3.09 -15.46
N HIS A 26 -3.23 -4.32 -15.06
CA HIS A 26 -3.64 -5.39 -15.98
C HIS A 26 -4.95 -5.07 -16.73
N LEU A 27 -5.92 -4.43 -16.06
CA LEU A 27 -7.20 -4.11 -16.67
C LEU A 27 -7.08 -3.01 -17.73
N ASN A 28 -6.50 -1.87 -17.36
CA ASN A 28 -6.25 -0.75 -18.27
C ASN A 28 -5.31 0.29 -17.63
N LYS A 29 -4.00 0.12 -17.83
CA LYS A 29 -2.99 1.02 -17.26
C LYS A 29 -3.18 2.49 -17.61
N GLU A 30 -3.63 2.83 -18.81
CA GLU A 30 -3.79 4.24 -19.23
C GLU A 30 -4.95 4.92 -18.50
N LYS A 31 -6.10 4.23 -18.43
CA LYS A 31 -7.29 4.72 -17.74
C LYS A 31 -7.06 4.91 -16.24
N TYR A 32 -6.33 3.98 -15.62
CA TYR A 32 -6.15 3.95 -14.16
C TYR A 32 -4.80 4.51 -13.69
N TYR A 33 -3.97 5.02 -14.59
CA TYR A 33 -2.60 5.46 -14.30
C TYR A 33 -2.50 6.37 -13.06
N SER A 34 -3.37 7.36 -12.95
CA SER A 34 -3.35 8.31 -11.84
C SER A 34 -3.65 7.67 -10.48
N TYR A 35 -4.47 6.62 -10.43
CA TYR A 35 -4.76 5.86 -9.21
C TYR A 35 -3.62 4.92 -8.86
N ILE A 36 -3.07 4.24 -9.86
CA ILE A 36 -1.91 3.34 -9.71
C ILE A 36 -0.72 4.12 -9.13
N VAL A 37 -0.40 5.28 -9.70
CA VAL A 37 0.71 6.14 -9.22
C VAL A 37 0.46 6.64 -7.80
N LYS A 38 -0.77 6.98 -7.43
CA LYS A 38 -1.10 7.39 -6.05
C LYS A 38 -0.87 6.25 -5.06
N ILE A 39 -1.27 5.04 -5.41
CA ILE A 39 -1.05 3.85 -4.57
C ILE A 39 0.44 3.57 -4.45
N LEU A 40 1.16 3.56 -5.58
CA LEU A 40 2.61 3.36 -5.61
C LEU A 40 3.31 4.36 -4.70
N ASN A 41 3.01 5.66 -4.84
CA ASN A 41 3.63 6.71 -4.03
C ASN A 41 3.33 6.54 -2.54
N ALA A 42 2.10 6.17 -2.17
CA ALA A 42 1.74 5.93 -0.77
C ALA A 42 2.52 4.73 -0.18
N SER A 43 2.61 3.62 -0.90
CA SER A 43 3.36 2.45 -0.45
C SER A 43 4.87 2.70 -0.42
N THR A 44 5.41 3.49 -1.36
CA THR A 44 6.81 3.92 -1.37
C THR A 44 7.12 4.82 -0.17
N GLU A 45 6.23 5.77 0.15
CA GLU A 45 6.38 6.68 1.30
C GLU A 45 6.44 5.90 2.62
N ASP A 46 5.60 4.88 2.77
CA ASP A 46 5.62 3.99 3.92
C ASP A 46 6.94 3.21 4.01
N ILE A 47 7.33 2.48 2.97
CA ILE A 47 8.54 1.64 3.01
C ILE A 47 9.82 2.46 3.24
N LEU A 48 9.91 3.67 2.67
CA LEU A 48 11.14 4.46 2.70
C LEU A 48 11.23 5.40 3.92
N TYR A 49 10.11 5.95 4.37
CA TYR A 49 10.15 7.10 5.30
C TYR A 49 9.23 6.96 6.51
N SER A 50 8.00 6.46 6.31
CA SER A 50 6.96 6.52 7.34
C SER A 50 6.77 5.23 8.14
N GLY A 51 7.25 4.10 7.62
CA GLY A 51 7.24 2.78 8.24
C GLY A 51 8.55 2.44 8.95
N PHE A 52 8.94 1.17 8.93
CA PHE A 52 10.15 0.71 9.61
C PHE A 52 11.25 0.41 8.60
N ILE A 53 12.22 1.33 8.46
CA ILE A 53 13.50 1.19 7.71
C ILE A 53 13.49 0.09 6.63
N GLY A 54 12.83 0.36 5.50
CA GLY A 54 12.82 -0.56 4.34
C GLY A 54 11.78 -1.69 4.41
N TYR A 55 10.90 -1.68 5.41
CA TYR A 55 9.80 -2.63 5.56
C TYR A 55 8.46 -1.91 5.54
N ALA A 56 7.47 -2.56 4.92
CA ALA A 56 6.13 -2.02 4.80
C ALA A 56 5.32 -2.27 6.07
N SER A 57 4.53 -1.28 6.43
CA SER A 57 3.48 -1.37 7.43
C SER A 57 2.30 -2.20 6.94
N GLU A 58 1.49 -2.67 7.87
CA GLU A 58 0.29 -3.45 7.58
C GLU A 58 -0.80 -2.58 6.95
N LEU A 59 -1.02 -1.42 7.57
CA LEU A 59 -2.12 -0.52 7.27
C LEU A 59 -1.73 0.92 7.57
N SER A 60 -2.54 1.86 7.09
CA SER A 60 -2.50 3.26 7.47
C SER A 60 -3.89 3.80 7.80
N SER A 61 -3.96 4.85 8.60
CA SER A 61 -5.17 5.68 8.66
C SER A 61 -5.48 6.23 7.26
N ALA A 62 -6.69 5.99 6.75
CA ALA A 62 -7.12 6.53 5.45
C ALA A 62 -7.33 8.05 5.46
N LEU A 63 -7.44 8.65 6.65
CA LEU A 63 -7.74 10.08 6.81
C LEU A 63 -6.48 10.93 6.92
N GLU A 64 -5.46 10.44 7.63
CA GLU A 64 -4.26 11.20 7.99
C GLU A 64 -2.95 10.59 7.47
N PHE A 65 -3.02 9.47 6.74
CA PHE A 65 -1.83 8.70 6.30
C PHE A 65 -0.85 8.45 7.45
N SER A 66 -1.34 7.78 8.50
CA SER A 66 -0.53 7.38 9.65
C SER A 66 -0.33 5.86 9.60
N PRO A 67 0.88 5.36 9.26
CA PRO A 67 1.14 3.92 9.23
C PRO A 67 1.02 3.27 10.61
N GLY A 68 0.55 2.03 10.62
CA GLY A 68 0.32 1.29 11.85
C GLY A 68 0.13 -0.21 11.63
N GLY A 69 -0.29 -0.89 12.69
CA GLY A 69 -0.33 -2.35 12.73
C GLY A 69 1.07 -2.94 12.88
N CYS A 70 1.39 -3.98 12.13
CA CYS A 70 2.76 -4.50 12.03
C CYS A 70 3.60 -3.62 11.08
N PHE A 71 4.74 -3.10 11.53
CA PHE A 71 5.65 -2.28 10.70
C PHE A 71 6.58 -3.09 9.78
N CYS A 72 6.55 -4.43 9.89
CA CYS A 72 7.31 -5.33 9.03
C CYS A 72 6.39 -6.44 8.54
N GLN A 73 5.43 -6.05 7.72
CA GLN A 73 4.33 -6.90 7.31
C GLN A 73 4.65 -7.51 5.93
N THR A 74 4.74 -8.85 5.88
CA THR A 74 5.26 -9.59 4.72
C THR A 74 4.45 -9.44 3.43
N TRP A 75 3.13 -9.30 3.53
CA TRP A 75 2.19 -9.33 2.43
C TRP A 75 2.10 -7.95 1.74
N SER A 76 2.17 -6.86 2.50
CA SER A 76 2.39 -5.48 2.07
C SER A 76 3.73 -5.34 1.34
N ILE A 77 4.80 -5.94 1.87
CA ILE A 77 6.12 -5.94 1.21
C ILE A 77 6.05 -6.72 -0.10
N ALA A 78 5.54 -7.96 -0.08
CA ALA A 78 5.49 -8.82 -1.26
C ALA A 78 4.68 -8.18 -2.40
N THR A 79 3.49 -7.67 -2.09
CA THR A 79 2.62 -7.01 -3.07
C THR A 79 3.17 -5.67 -3.56
N TYR A 80 3.95 -4.95 -2.74
CA TYR A 80 4.67 -3.76 -3.21
C TYR A 80 5.76 -4.13 -4.23
N ILE A 81 6.55 -5.18 -3.96
CA ILE A 81 7.56 -5.67 -4.90
C ILE A 81 6.90 -6.10 -6.22
N GLU A 82 5.77 -6.80 -6.15
CA GLU A 82 4.97 -7.16 -7.32
C GLU A 82 4.53 -5.94 -8.12
N LEU A 83 4.02 -4.89 -7.46
CA LEU A 83 3.65 -3.64 -8.11
C LEU A 83 4.86 -2.94 -8.76
N ILE A 84 6.04 -2.96 -8.12
CA ILE A 84 7.27 -2.41 -8.69
C ILE A 84 7.66 -3.18 -9.96
N HIS A 85 7.57 -4.51 -9.94
CA HIS A 85 7.85 -5.32 -11.12
C HIS A 85 6.89 -4.98 -12.26
N GLU A 86 5.59 -4.92 -11.99
CA GLU A 86 4.57 -4.56 -12.99
C GLU A 86 4.77 -3.18 -13.63
N MET A 87 5.31 -2.22 -12.87
CA MET A 87 5.47 -0.84 -13.32
C MET A 87 6.78 -0.59 -14.08
N PHE A 88 7.83 -1.36 -13.82
CA PHE A 88 9.19 -1.02 -14.22
C PHE A 88 10.01 -2.15 -14.86
N LEU A 89 9.55 -3.40 -14.82
CA LEU A 89 10.21 -4.57 -15.41
C LEU A 89 9.36 -5.19 -16.51
#